data_AF-A0A816SEV1-F1
#
_entry.id   AF-A0A816SEV1-F1
#
_cell.length_a   1.000
_cell.length_b   1.000
_cell.length_c   1.000
_cell.angle_alpha   90.00
_cell.angle_beta   90.00
_cell.angle_gamma   90.00
#
_symmetry.space_group_name_H-M   'P 1'
#
loop_
_entity.id
_entity.type
_entity.pdbx_description
1 polymer ?
#
loop_
_entity_poly.entity_id
_entity_poly.type
_entity_poly.pdbx_seq_one_letter_code
_entity_poly.pdbx_strand_id
1 'polypeptide(L)'
;MRTNPKIIALAVAAIIIVLCCCILLRRLLQPQLQISDLTPEINCDTCVNTTAGTQGKNDTSVLLQVVETETSPQFEVFTTTNALDMSTKNTSVLLQVVETETSPQFEVFTTTNALDISTEMSTYHTASVQPALPNIPSDARWDQKGITVAGGHGRGNATNQLSYPYGLFIDDDDEAMIITDYSNHRIVKWKIGEKNGHVVAGGNGQGDRLHQLSYPTDALVDKNTDSLIICDQGNKRVLQWFLSRSTTLATVLRDDIHCFGLAMDYQRYLYISDEIRDEVRRYRIGEKSVILVAGGFGEGRGLQQLNCPTYLFVDQHQTVYVSDSLNHRVMKWNTGAKEGIIVAGGRNVSNARAELWDPKGVFVDASGIVYIADVYNHRVIRWPQGAKQGTVIVGGNDVGARENQFNELRDLSFDRHGNLYTVDHRNHRIQRFSLK
;
A
#
# COMPACT_ATOMS: atom_id res chain seq x y z
N MET A 1 -55.19 7.21 6.15
CA MET A 1 -54.23 6.70 7.16
C MET A 1 -52.83 6.92 6.62
N ARG A 2 -52.02 7.78 7.24
CA ARG A 2 -50.63 7.99 6.80
C ARG A 2 -49.83 6.75 7.22
N THR A 3 -49.37 5.95 6.26
CA THR A 3 -48.44 4.86 6.51
C THR A 3 -47.12 5.45 7.01
N ASN A 4 -46.67 4.98 8.17
CA ASN A 4 -45.46 5.48 8.80
C ASN A 4 -44.24 5.00 7.98
N PRO A 5 -43.38 5.90 7.48
CA PRO A 5 -42.21 5.52 6.65
C PRO A 5 -41.26 4.56 7.38
N LYS A 6 -41.24 4.55 8.72
CA LYS A 6 -40.51 3.54 9.50
C LYS A 6 -41.07 2.12 9.32
N ILE A 7 -42.37 1.97 9.10
CA ILE A 7 -43.01 0.65 8.88
C ILE A 7 -42.67 0.10 7.50
N ILE A 8 -42.59 0.97 6.48
CA ILE A 8 -42.18 0.58 5.12
C ILE A 8 -40.70 0.18 5.11
N ALA A 9 -39.83 0.96 5.78
CA ALA A 9 -38.42 0.61 5.93
C ALA A 9 -38.20 -0.71 6.69
N LEU A 10 -38.97 -0.96 7.76
CA LEU A 10 -38.93 -2.25 8.47
C LEU A 10 -39.41 -3.42 7.62
N ALA A 11 -40.44 -3.23 6.79
CA ALA A 11 -40.95 -4.28 5.90
C ALA A 11 -39.95 -4.63 4.80
N VAL A 12 -39.29 -3.63 4.21
CA VAL A 12 -38.24 -3.83 3.20
C VAL A 12 -37.00 -4.49 3.81
N ALA A 13 -36.58 -4.05 5.00
CA ALA A 13 -35.47 -4.68 5.73
C ALA A 13 -35.76 -6.14 6.08
N ALA A 14 -37.00 -6.46 6.51
CA ALA A 14 -37.40 -7.83 6.82
C ALA A 14 -37.38 -8.75 5.57
N ILE A 15 -37.82 -8.25 4.41
CA ILE A 15 -37.80 -9.00 3.15
C ILE A 15 -36.35 -9.26 2.69
N ILE A 16 -35.47 -8.27 2.81
CA ILE A 16 -34.04 -8.41 2.45
C ILE A 16 -33.34 -9.40 3.38
N ILE A 17 -33.61 -9.37 4.69
CA ILE A 17 -33.07 -10.34 5.66
C ILE A 17 -33.51 -11.77 5.32
N VAL A 18 -34.78 -11.97 4.93
CA VAL A 18 -35.29 -13.29 4.54
C VAL A 18 -34.62 -13.79 3.26
N LEU A 19 -34.45 -12.94 2.25
CA LEU A 19 -33.75 -13.29 1.00
C LEU A 19 -32.27 -13.62 1.24
N CYS A 20 -31.55 -12.84 2.04
CA CYS A 20 -30.16 -13.10 2.38
C CYS A 20 -29.99 -14.39 3.20
N CYS A 21 -30.90 -14.66 4.16
CA CYS A 21 -30.92 -15.92 4.90
C CYS A 21 -31.17 -17.14 3.99
N CYS A 22 -32.07 -17.02 3.01
CA CYS A 22 -32.32 -18.08 2.04
C CYS A 22 -31.11 -18.36 1.14
N ILE A 23 -30.37 -17.33 0.73
CA ILE A 23 -29.15 -17.46 -0.10
C ILE A 23 -28.01 -18.09 0.72
N LEU A 24 -27.82 -17.69 1.98
CA LEU A 24 -26.85 -18.32 2.89
C LEU A 24 -27.19 -19.79 3.17
N LEU A 25 -28.48 -20.12 3.40
CA LEU A 25 -28.93 -21.50 3.57
C LEU A 25 -28.64 -22.35 2.31
N ARG A 26 -28.83 -21.78 1.12
CA ARG A 26 -28.58 -22.46 -0.16
C ARG A 26 -27.09 -22.78 -0.36
N ARG A 27 -26.19 -21.89 0.04
CA ARG A 27 -24.73 -22.12 0.02
C ARG A 27 -24.26 -23.16 1.05
N LEU A 28 -24.91 -23.24 2.20
CA LEU A 28 -24.57 -24.21 3.26
C LEU A 28 -25.07 -25.64 2.96
N LEU A 29 -26.09 -25.81 2.10
CA LEU A 29 -26.77 -27.08 1.88
C LEU A 29 -26.39 -27.84 0.59
N GLN A 30 -25.50 -27.31 -0.27
CA GLN A 30 -25.03 -28.03 -1.46
C GLN A 30 -23.51 -27.94 -1.68
N PRO A 31 -22.71 -28.87 -1.13
CA PRO A 31 -21.39 -29.14 -1.65
C PRO A 31 -21.50 -30.24 -2.72
N GLN A 32 -20.95 -29.95 -3.91
CA GLN A 32 -20.64 -30.88 -5.02
C GLN A 32 -21.67 -30.97 -6.15
N LEU A 33 -21.30 -30.43 -7.31
CA LEU A 33 -21.49 -31.08 -8.61
C LEU A 33 -20.47 -30.54 -9.62
N GLN A 34 -19.89 -31.48 -10.38
CA GLN A 34 -18.82 -31.24 -11.35
C GLN A 34 -19.36 -30.65 -12.67
N ILE A 35 -18.47 -29.89 -13.30
CA ILE A 35 -18.61 -29.23 -14.60
C ILE A 35 -18.47 -30.25 -15.74
N SER A 36 -19.48 -30.34 -16.59
CA SER A 36 -19.29 -30.66 -18.01
C SER A 36 -20.49 -30.17 -18.84
N ASP A 37 -20.16 -29.40 -19.89
CA ASP A 37 -20.98 -28.96 -21.02
C ASP A 37 -22.01 -27.85 -20.79
N LEU A 38 -21.67 -26.62 -21.22
CA LEU A 38 -22.42 -25.79 -22.18
C LEU A 38 -21.72 -24.42 -22.39
N THR A 39 -21.60 -24.01 -23.66
CA THR A 39 -21.37 -22.62 -24.10
C THR A 39 -22.46 -22.29 -25.13
N PRO A 40 -22.73 -21.02 -25.46
CA PRO A 40 -23.23 -19.97 -24.58
C PRO A 40 -24.58 -19.45 -25.13
N GLU A 41 -25.66 -19.58 -24.38
CA GLU A 41 -26.86 -18.79 -24.62
C GLU A 41 -27.26 -18.12 -23.31
N ILE A 42 -27.19 -16.80 -23.32
CA ILE A 42 -27.78 -15.95 -22.28
C ILE A 42 -29.28 -16.21 -22.35
N ASN A 43 -29.77 -17.11 -21.51
CA ASN A 43 -31.20 -17.28 -21.28
C ASN A 43 -31.49 -17.02 -19.81
N CYS A 44 -32.09 -15.86 -19.57
CA CYS A 44 -32.34 -15.28 -18.26
C CYS A 44 -33.61 -15.91 -17.66
N ASP A 45 -33.53 -17.18 -17.26
CA ASP A 45 -34.63 -17.86 -16.56
C ASP A 45 -34.27 -18.04 -15.08
N THR A 46 -34.36 -16.95 -14.31
CA THR A 46 -34.79 -16.93 -12.89
C THR A 46 -34.75 -15.50 -12.32
N CYS A 47 -35.51 -14.57 -12.91
CA CYS A 47 -35.87 -13.33 -12.22
C CYS A 47 -36.95 -13.65 -11.17
N VAL A 48 -36.61 -13.62 -9.88
CA VAL A 48 -37.63 -13.60 -8.81
C VAL A 48 -38.24 -12.21 -8.78
N ASN A 49 -39.31 -12.01 -9.55
CA ASN A 49 -40.10 -10.79 -9.51
C ASN A 49 -41.04 -10.84 -8.29
N THR A 50 -40.64 -10.23 -7.17
CA THR A 50 -41.55 -9.96 -6.06
C THR A 50 -42.10 -8.55 -6.13
N THR A 51 -43.32 -8.41 -6.63
CA THR A 51 -44.13 -7.19 -6.49
C THR A 51 -44.76 -7.13 -5.09
N ALA A 52 -44.30 -6.21 -4.24
CA ALA A 52 -44.99 -5.85 -3.00
C ALA A 52 -45.97 -4.70 -3.29
N GLY A 53 -47.23 -5.03 -3.60
CA GLY A 53 -48.30 -4.04 -3.75
C GLY A 53 -48.99 -3.76 -2.42
N THR A 54 -48.98 -2.52 -1.95
CA THR A 54 -49.89 -2.10 -0.87
C THR A 54 -51.12 -1.48 -1.50
N GLN A 55 -52.30 -2.12 -1.39
CA GLN A 55 -53.54 -1.57 -1.94
C GLN A 55 -53.86 -0.19 -1.38
N GLY A 56 -53.68 0.84 -2.21
CA GLY A 56 -54.14 2.20 -1.95
C GLY A 56 -53.54 3.18 -2.95
N LYS A 57 -54.37 3.70 -3.86
CA LYS A 57 -54.12 4.74 -4.89
C LYS A 57 -52.88 5.62 -4.60
N ASN A 58 -51.72 5.16 -5.08
CA ASN A 58 -50.45 5.85 -5.40
C ASN A 58 -49.34 4.80 -5.26
N ASP A 59 -49.28 3.85 -6.20
CA ASP A 59 -48.37 2.72 -6.16
C ASP A 59 -46.96 3.12 -6.63
N THR A 60 -46.06 3.35 -5.69
CA THR A 60 -44.61 3.38 -5.97
C THR A 60 -44.14 1.94 -6.14
N SER A 61 -43.86 1.53 -7.37
CA SER A 61 -43.26 0.21 -7.66
C SER A 61 -41.74 0.34 -7.67
N VAL A 62 -41.05 -0.40 -6.81
CA VAL A 62 -39.59 -0.52 -6.83
C VAL A 62 -39.25 -1.82 -7.54
N LEU A 63 -38.60 -1.73 -8.69
CA LEU A 63 -38.05 -2.88 -9.40
C LEU A 63 -36.64 -3.13 -8.86
N LEU A 64 -36.38 -4.34 -8.34
CA LEU A 64 -35.04 -4.77 -7.94
C LEU A 64 -34.61 -5.85 -8.93
N GLN A 65 -33.64 -5.52 -9.78
CA GLN A 65 -33.01 -6.48 -10.67
C GLN A 65 -31.67 -6.88 -10.05
N VAL A 66 -31.49 -8.17 -9.78
CA VAL A 66 -30.22 -8.73 -9.30
C VAL A 66 -29.55 -9.41 -10.49
N VAL A 67 -28.37 -8.94 -10.89
CA VAL A 67 -27.57 -9.55 -11.95
C VAL A 67 -26.40 -10.26 -11.28
N GLU A 68 -26.37 -11.59 -11.36
CA GLU A 68 -25.19 -12.38 -10.98
C GLU A 68 -24.20 -12.38 -12.15
N THR A 69 -22.93 -12.08 -11.88
CA THR A 69 -21.83 -12.38 -12.82
C THR A 69 -20.81 -13.26 -12.13
N GLU A 70 -20.27 -14.25 -12.84
CA GLU A 70 -19.48 -15.35 -12.26
C GLU A 70 -18.13 -14.93 -11.65
N THR A 71 -17.70 -13.68 -11.80
CA THR A 71 -16.36 -13.25 -11.35
C THR A 71 -16.33 -12.16 -10.27
N SER A 72 -17.48 -11.58 -9.88
CA SER A 72 -17.64 -10.69 -8.71
C SER A 72 -19.11 -10.25 -8.61
N PRO A 73 -19.80 -10.33 -7.46
CA PRO A 73 -21.14 -9.77 -7.34
C PRO A 73 -21.03 -8.23 -7.29
N GLN A 74 -21.26 -7.58 -8.43
CA GLN A 74 -21.54 -6.15 -8.50
C GLN A 74 -23.05 -5.97 -8.35
N PHE A 75 -23.49 -5.15 -7.39
CA PHE A 75 -24.91 -4.82 -7.23
C PHE A 75 -25.17 -3.45 -7.88
N GLU A 76 -25.87 -3.42 -9.01
CA GLU A 76 -26.41 -2.18 -9.58
C GLU A 76 -27.92 -2.09 -9.28
N VAL A 77 -28.34 -1.02 -8.60
CA VAL A 77 -29.75 -0.74 -8.32
C VAL A 77 -30.24 0.31 -9.31
N PHE A 78 -31.10 -0.08 -10.25
CA PHE A 78 -31.79 0.85 -11.13
C PHE A 78 -33.14 1.24 -10.53
N THR A 79 -33.42 2.54 -10.46
CA THR A 79 -34.79 3.03 -10.21
C THR A 79 -35.34 3.64 -11.49
N THR A 80 -36.39 3.05 -12.05
CA THR A 80 -37.14 3.69 -13.14
C THR A 80 -38.42 4.25 -12.55
N THR A 81 -38.56 5.59 -12.53
CA THR A 81 -39.84 6.24 -12.29
C THR A 81 -40.53 6.42 -13.63
N ASN A 82 -41.60 5.67 -13.90
CA ASN A 82 -42.52 6.04 -14.97
C ASN A 82 -43.32 7.25 -14.49
N ALA A 83 -43.02 8.40 -15.10
CA ALA A 83 -43.66 9.66 -14.80
C ALA A 83 -45.15 9.64 -15.19
N LEU A 84 -46.02 9.94 -14.23
CA LEU A 84 -47.36 10.47 -14.47
C LEU A 84 -47.66 11.53 -13.38
N ASP A 85 -47.24 12.74 -13.73
CA ASP A 85 -47.75 14.08 -13.43
C ASP A 85 -48.30 14.49 -12.05
N MET A 86 -47.77 15.64 -11.62
CA MET A 86 -48.22 16.68 -10.68
C MET A 86 -48.48 16.40 -9.18
N SER A 87 -47.61 17.04 -8.38
CA SER A 87 -47.79 17.47 -6.98
C SER A 87 -47.57 16.42 -5.88
N THR A 88 -46.31 16.21 -5.47
CA THR A 88 -45.81 16.33 -4.09
C THR A 88 -44.45 15.64 -3.91
N LYS A 89 -43.47 16.41 -3.41
CA LYS A 89 -42.14 16.06 -2.85
C LYS A 89 -41.60 14.64 -3.15
N ASN A 90 -40.71 14.57 -4.15
CA ASN A 90 -39.87 13.41 -4.44
C ASN A 90 -39.06 12.99 -3.20
N THR A 91 -39.27 11.77 -2.73
CA THR A 91 -38.42 11.13 -1.73
C THR A 91 -37.54 10.12 -2.45
N SER A 92 -36.24 10.38 -2.53
CA SER A 92 -35.25 9.46 -3.10
C SER A 92 -34.59 8.71 -1.96
N VAL A 93 -34.51 7.38 -2.04
CA VAL A 93 -33.84 6.55 -1.02
C VAL A 93 -32.54 6.05 -1.63
N LEU A 94 -31.41 6.42 -1.04
CA LEU A 94 -30.09 5.90 -1.40
C LEU A 94 -29.76 4.75 -0.42
N LEU A 95 -29.49 3.56 -0.95
CA LEU A 95 -29.03 2.41 -0.18
C LEU A 95 -27.57 2.14 -0.55
N GLN A 96 -26.67 2.28 0.42
CA GLN A 96 -25.27 1.89 0.28
C GLN A 96 -25.06 0.57 1.02
N VAL A 97 -24.53 -0.44 0.33
CA VAL A 97 -24.15 -1.72 0.92
C VAL A 97 -22.63 -1.70 1.14
N VAL A 98 -22.21 -1.90 2.40
CA VAL A 98 -20.80 -2.05 2.75
C VAL A 98 -20.59 -3.47 3.23
N GLU A 99 -19.87 -4.28 2.46
CA GLU A 99 -19.43 -5.60 2.93
C GLU A 99 -18.21 -5.43 3.85
N THR A 100 -18.27 -6.06 5.03
CA THR A 100 -17.07 -6.36 5.83
C THR A 100 -17.07 -7.84 6.18
N GLU A 101 -15.88 -8.45 6.14
CA GLU A 101 -15.70 -9.93 6.17
C GLU A 101 -16.21 -10.63 7.44
N THR A 102 -16.69 -9.92 8.46
CA THR A 102 -17.12 -10.55 9.72
C THR A 102 -18.55 -10.24 10.17
N SER A 103 -19.27 -9.30 9.52
CA SER A 103 -20.72 -9.11 9.68
C SER A 103 -21.21 -8.00 8.75
N PRO A 104 -22.27 -8.19 7.94
CA PRO A 104 -22.86 -7.09 7.18
C PRO A 104 -23.60 -6.14 8.15
N GLN A 105 -23.07 -4.95 8.36
CA GLN A 105 -23.77 -3.85 9.02
C GLN A 105 -24.50 -3.05 7.94
N PHE A 106 -25.80 -2.81 8.12
CA PHE A 106 -26.64 -2.05 7.20
C PHE A 106 -26.95 -0.68 7.81
N GLU A 107 -26.53 0.40 7.16
CA GLU A 107 -27.02 1.75 7.48
C GLU A 107 -27.91 2.26 6.35
N VAL A 108 -29.13 2.69 6.72
CA VAL A 108 -30.12 3.22 5.77
C VAL A 108 -30.22 4.73 5.98
N PHE A 109 -29.87 5.51 4.96
CA PHE A 109 -30.04 6.96 4.97
C PHE A 109 -31.28 7.35 4.18
N THR A 110 -32.11 8.22 4.74
CA THR A 110 -33.26 8.82 4.04
C THR A 110 -33.01 10.31 3.91
N THR A 111 -33.01 10.84 2.69
CA THR A 111 -32.92 12.28 2.45
C THR A 111 -34.17 12.73 1.69
N THR A 112 -34.67 13.93 1.98
CA THR A 112 -35.97 14.42 1.49
C THR A 112 -35.88 15.51 0.43
N ASN A 113 -34.71 15.78 -0.15
CA ASN A 113 -34.55 16.81 -1.17
C ASN A 113 -33.71 16.33 -2.36
N ALA A 114 -34.35 16.20 -3.52
CA ALA A 114 -33.75 15.73 -4.78
C ALA A 114 -32.94 16.81 -5.55
N LEU A 115 -32.53 17.91 -4.92
CA LEU A 115 -31.86 19.02 -5.62
C LEU A 115 -30.34 19.15 -5.38
N ASP A 116 -29.73 18.31 -4.55
CA ASP A 116 -28.27 18.35 -4.29
C ASP A 116 -27.49 17.18 -4.89
N ILE A 117 -28.15 16.31 -5.64
CA ILE A 117 -27.55 15.06 -6.10
C ILE A 117 -26.52 15.28 -7.23
N SER A 118 -26.66 16.34 -8.04
CA SER A 118 -25.71 16.60 -9.15
C SER A 118 -24.46 17.38 -8.75
N THR A 119 -24.54 18.18 -7.69
CA THR A 119 -23.42 18.97 -7.14
C THR A 119 -22.60 18.19 -6.13
N GLU A 120 -23.20 17.22 -5.43
CA GLU A 120 -22.45 16.29 -4.57
C GLU A 120 -21.93 15.06 -5.32
N MET A 121 -22.53 14.62 -6.44
CA MET A 121 -21.96 13.51 -7.23
C MET A 121 -20.64 13.86 -7.94
N SER A 122 -20.34 15.13 -8.22
CA SER A 122 -19.04 15.50 -8.82
C SER A 122 -17.89 15.50 -7.83
N THR A 123 -18.17 15.47 -6.51
CA THR A 123 -17.14 15.43 -5.45
C THR A 123 -16.96 14.04 -4.85
N TYR A 124 -17.86 13.09 -5.14
CA TYR A 124 -17.71 11.68 -4.78
C TYR A 124 -17.44 10.81 -6.01
N HIS A 125 -16.49 11.25 -6.86
CA HIS A 125 -15.72 10.26 -7.58
C HIS A 125 -14.98 9.41 -6.54
N THR A 126 -15.19 8.10 -6.62
CA THR A 126 -14.29 7.07 -6.14
C THR A 126 -12.84 7.43 -6.46
N ALA A 127 -12.20 8.15 -5.55
CA ALA A 127 -10.77 8.43 -5.60
C ALA A 127 -10.11 7.80 -4.38
N SER A 128 -10.33 6.50 -4.20
CA SER A 128 -9.27 5.62 -3.71
C SER A 128 -8.35 5.32 -4.88
N VAL A 129 -7.71 6.36 -5.41
CA VAL A 129 -6.62 6.18 -6.37
C VAL A 129 -5.39 6.09 -5.48
N GLN A 130 -4.89 4.87 -5.23
CA GLN A 130 -3.48 4.75 -4.86
C GLN A 130 -2.67 5.58 -5.85
N PRO A 131 -1.58 6.23 -5.45
CA PRO A 131 -0.60 6.68 -6.42
C PRO A 131 -0.30 5.48 -7.32
N ALA A 132 -0.65 5.59 -8.60
CA ALA A 132 -0.48 4.47 -9.51
C ALA A 132 1.00 4.11 -9.48
N LEU A 133 1.32 2.84 -9.16
CA LEU A 133 2.70 2.37 -9.27
C LEU A 133 3.20 2.72 -10.68
N PRO A 134 4.46 3.16 -10.84
CA PRO A 134 4.99 3.47 -12.13
C PRO A 134 4.82 2.29 -13.08
N ASN A 135 4.33 2.59 -14.28
CA ASN A 135 4.23 1.60 -15.34
C ASN A 135 5.61 1.38 -15.94
N ILE A 136 6.34 0.41 -15.39
CA ILE A 136 7.68 0.04 -15.87
C ILE A 136 7.50 -1.11 -16.87
N PRO A 137 7.88 -0.93 -18.16
CA PRO A 137 7.82 -2.02 -19.14
C PRO A 137 8.66 -3.22 -18.70
N SER A 138 8.20 -4.44 -19.00
CA SER A 138 8.93 -5.67 -18.62
C SER A 138 10.33 -5.76 -19.26
N ASP A 139 10.51 -5.13 -20.41
CA ASP A 139 11.76 -4.98 -21.13
C ASP A 139 12.45 -3.62 -20.88
N ALA A 140 12.03 -2.86 -19.87
CA ALA A 140 12.64 -1.59 -19.48
C ALA A 140 14.16 -1.68 -19.37
N ARG A 141 14.84 -0.59 -19.72
CA ARG A 141 16.28 -0.40 -19.53
C ARG A 141 16.49 1.01 -18.99
N TRP A 142 17.48 1.16 -18.13
CA TRP A 142 17.87 2.45 -17.59
C TRP A 142 19.17 2.91 -18.22
N ASP A 143 19.35 4.22 -18.32
CA ASP A 143 20.66 4.80 -18.59
C ASP A 143 21.66 4.22 -17.59
N GLN A 144 22.84 3.87 -18.09
CA GLN A 144 23.94 3.41 -17.25
C GLN A 144 24.71 4.59 -16.67
N LYS A 145 24.45 5.82 -17.15
CA LYS A 145 24.99 7.04 -16.59
C LYS A 145 24.06 7.59 -15.50
N GLY A 146 24.29 7.19 -14.25
CA GLY A 146 23.60 7.74 -13.10
C GLY A 146 24.03 9.18 -12.81
N ILE A 147 23.06 10.01 -12.43
CA ILE A 147 23.30 11.39 -12.00
C ILE A 147 23.09 11.49 -10.49
N THR A 148 23.97 12.21 -9.81
CA THR A 148 23.76 12.52 -8.39
C THR A 148 22.72 13.62 -8.27
N VAL A 149 21.61 13.32 -7.57
CA VAL A 149 20.45 14.24 -7.43
C VAL A 149 20.29 14.81 -6.02
N ALA A 150 20.94 14.20 -5.03
CA ALA A 150 21.04 14.71 -3.67
C ALA A 150 22.35 14.26 -3.02
N GLY A 151 22.90 15.08 -2.13
CA GLY A 151 24.22 14.86 -1.53
C GLY A 151 25.36 14.95 -2.54
N GLY A 152 26.38 14.10 -2.40
CA GLY A 152 27.52 14.03 -3.33
C GLY A 152 28.61 15.10 -3.14
N HIS A 153 28.44 16.01 -2.18
CA HIS A 153 29.43 17.02 -1.80
C HIS A 153 30.27 16.60 -0.58
N GLY A 154 30.56 15.31 -0.49
CA GLY A 154 31.21 14.69 0.66
C GLY A 154 30.24 14.45 1.83
N ARG A 155 30.76 13.74 2.84
CA ARG A 155 30.04 13.50 4.11
C ARG A 155 29.91 14.79 4.89
N GLY A 156 28.71 15.09 5.38
CA GLY A 156 28.52 16.22 6.28
C GLY A 156 27.05 16.52 6.53
N ASN A 157 26.77 17.64 7.19
CA ASN A 157 25.43 18.08 7.58
C ASN A 157 25.00 19.41 6.94
N ALA A 158 25.79 19.96 6.01
CA ALA A 158 25.38 21.12 5.21
C ALA A 158 24.12 20.80 4.38
N THR A 159 23.48 21.83 3.85
CA THR A 159 22.23 21.70 3.08
C THR A 159 22.39 20.91 1.78
N ASN A 160 23.59 20.84 1.22
CA ASN A 160 23.93 20.06 0.04
C ASN A 160 24.67 18.74 0.37
N GLN A 161 24.74 18.35 1.65
CA GLN A 161 25.46 17.16 2.09
C GLN A 161 24.53 16.17 2.79
N LEU A 162 24.90 14.89 2.72
CA LEU A 162 24.30 13.79 3.45
C LEU A 162 25.40 13.06 4.24
N SER A 163 25.02 12.26 5.22
CA SER A 163 25.91 11.46 6.05
C SER A 163 25.29 10.07 6.24
N TYR A 164 25.79 9.13 5.44
CA TYR A 164 25.35 7.73 5.39
C TYR A 164 23.82 7.59 5.25
N PRO A 165 23.16 8.12 4.20
CA PRO A 165 21.71 8.01 4.08
C PRO A 165 21.25 6.54 3.99
N TYR A 166 20.06 6.23 4.51
CA TYR A 166 19.52 4.85 4.52
C TYR A 166 18.31 4.68 3.60
N GLY A 167 17.19 5.30 3.95
CA GLY A 167 15.89 5.17 3.31
C GLY A 167 15.57 6.34 2.38
N LEU A 168 14.77 6.05 1.36
CA LEU A 168 14.36 6.97 0.33
C LEU A 168 12.90 6.75 -0.04
N PHE A 169 12.10 7.80 0.12
CA PHE A 169 10.73 7.84 -0.38
C PHE A 169 10.61 8.91 -1.48
N ILE A 170 10.03 8.52 -2.63
CA ILE A 170 9.72 9.45 -3.72
C ILE A 170 8.31 9.98 -3.51
N ASP A 171 8.23 11.29 -3.28
CA ASP A 171 6.97 12.03 -3.20
C ASP A 171 6.72 12.66 -4.57
N ASP A 172 6.09 11.88 -5.44
CA ASP A 172 5.77 12.27 -6.81
C ASP A 172 4.89 13.52 -6.88
N ASP A 173 4.00 13.75 -5.91
CA ASP A 173 3.07 14.88 -5.91
C ASP A 173 3.78 16.21 -5.60
N ASP A 174 4.80 16.15 -4.73
CA ASP A 174 5.61 17.32 -4.37
C ASP A 174 6.89 17.45 -5.22
N GLU A 175 7.08 16.55 -6.20
CA GLU A 175 8.30 16.39 -7.01
C GLU A 175 9.56 16.37 -6.13
N ALA A 176 9.50 15.62 -5.03
CA ALA A 176 10.51 15.64 -3.99
C ALA A 176 10.90 14.24 -3.51
N MET A 177 12.06 14.18 -2.88
CA MET A 177 12.58 12.98 -2.20
C MET A 177 12.55 13.24 -0.70
N ILE A 178 12.08 12.28 0.08
CA ILE A 178 12.27 12.24 1.53
C ILE A 178 13.41 11.26 1.81
N ILE A 179 14.47 11.76 2.43
CA ILE A 179 15.72 11.01 2.64
C ILE A 179 15.98 10.92 4.13
N THR A 180 16.22 9.71 4.64
CA THR A 180 16.72 9.55 6.00
C THR A 180 18.23 9.78 6.02
N ASP A 181 18.64 10.90 6.60
CA ASP A 181 20.05 11.29 6.73
C ASP A 181 20.60 10.73 8.05
N TYR A 182 20.72 9.39 8.07
CA TYR A 182 20.89 8.54 9.25
C TYR A 182 21.90 9.07 10.27
N SER A 183 23.15 9.34 9.86
CA SER A 183 24.20 9.79 10.79
C SER A 183 24.08 11.27 11.18
N ASN A 184 23.21 12.04 10.54
CA ASN A 184 22.88 13.40 10.94
C ASN A 184 21.59 13.47 11.77
N HIS A 185 20.95 12.32 12.05
CA HIS A 185 19.77 12.22 12.91
C HIS A 185 18.63 13.15 12.46
N ARG A 186 18.36 13.16 11.15
CA ARG A 186 17.38 14.05 10.53
C ARG A 186 16.75 13.43 9.29
N ILE A 187 15.60 13.97 8.91
CA ILE A 187 14.94 13.71 7.64
C ILE A 187 15.08 14.94 6.76
N VAL A 188 15.53 14.74 5.52
CA VAL A 188 15.73 15.80 4.54
C VAL A 188 14.72 15.63 3.41
N LYS A 189 13.92 16.66 3.16
CA LYS A 189 13.13 16.80 1.92
C LYS A 189 13.99 17.48 0.88
N TRP A 190 14.12 16.87 -0.29
CA TRP A 190 14.96 17.37 -1.37
C TRP A 190 14.15 17.42 -2.65
N LYS A 191 13.87 18.63 -3.15
CA LYS A 191 13.11 18.78 -4.38
C LYS A 191 13.95 18.35 -5.58
N ILE A 192 13.35 17.59 -6.50
CA ILE A 192 14.06 17.07 -7.67
C ILE A 192 14.54 18.26 -8.53
N GLY A 193 15.84 18.27 -8.82
CA GLY A 193 16.51 19.34 -9.56
C GLY A 193 17.14 20.45 -8.71
N GLU A 194 16.85 20.50 -7.40
CA GLU A 194 17.50 21.44 -6.48
C GLU A 194 18.88 20.95 -6.01
N LYS A 195 19.74 21.91 -5.66
CA LYS A 195 21.11 21.63 -5.17
C LYS A 195 21.21 21.42 -3.67
N ASN A 196 20.15 21.77 -2.93
CA ASN A 196 20.12 21.76 -1.48
C ASN A 196 18.84 21.07 -1.02
N GLY A 197 18.93 20.30 0.06
CA GLY A 197 17.79 19.77 0.79
C GLY A 197 17.39 20.66 1.97
N HIS A 198 16.16 20.45 2.43
CA HIS A 198 15.57 21.11 3.57
C HIS A 198 15.29 20.09 4.67
N VAL A 199 15.75 20.37 5.89
CA VAL A 199 15.46 19.50 7.04
C VAL A 199 13.98 19.66 7.41
N VAL A 200 13.24 18.56 7.40
CA VAL A 200 11.78 18.53 7.68
C VAL A 200 11.42 17.83 8.98
N ALA A 201 12.32 16.98 9.50
CA ALA A 201 12.21 16.39 10.83
C ALA A 201 13.61 16.13 11.43
N GLY A 202 13.70 16.13 12.76
CA GLY A 202 14.97 16.02 13.47
C GLY A 202 15.90 17.22 13.25
N GLY A 203 17.21 17.00 13.23
CA GLY A 203 18.22 18.04 13.02
C GLY A 203 18.53 18.91 14.25
N ASN A 204 17.86 18.67 15.38
CA ASN A 204 18.10 19.35 16.66
C ASN A 204 19.05 18.55 17.58
N GLY A 205 20.06 17.91 16.98
CA GLY A 205 20.94 16.95 17.64
C GLY A 205 20.30 15.57 17.85
N GLN A 206 21.15 14.58 18.10
CA GLN A 206 20.73 13.23 18.46
C GLN A 206 20.03 13.24 19.83
N GLY A 207 18.88 12.57 19.94
CA GLY A 207 18.18 12.40 21.21
C GLY A 207 16.80 11.78 21.04
N ASP A 208 16.11 11.61 22.16
CA ASP A 208 14.81 10.93 22.28
C ASP A 208 13.62 11.88 22.50
N ARG A 209 13.86 13.20 22.56
CA ARG A 209 12.77 14.19 22.63
C ARG A 209 11.95 14.17 21.34
N LEU A 210 10.71 14.69 21.39
CA LEU A 210 9.81 14.72 20.23
C LEU A 210 10.28 15.60 19.06
N HIS A 211 11.26 16.48 19.29
CA HIS A 211 11.91 17.29 18.24
C HIS A 211 13.30 16.77 17.83
N GLN A 212 13.69 15.60 18.34
CA GLN A 212 14.97 14.96 18.09
C GLN A 212 14.74 13.57 17.49
N LEU A 213 15.72 13.10 16.72
CA LEU A 213 15.78 11.74 16.20
C LEU A 213 17.11 11.11 16.61
N SER A 214 17.22 9.79 16.46
CA SER A 214 18.42 9.01 16.67
C SER A 214 18.49 7.92 15.62
N TYR A 215 19.36 8.10 14.61
CA TYR A 215 19.64 7.09 13.59
C TYR A 215 18.38 6.63 12.83
N PRO A 216 17.61 7.55 12.22
CA PRO A 216 16.42 7.17 11.49
C PRO A 216 16.78 6.33 10.26
N THR A 217 16.15 5.17 10.11
CA THR A 217 16.45 4.24 9.01
C THR A 217 15.53 4.46 7.82
N ASP A 218 14.24 4.67 8.07
CA ASP A 218 13.23 4.81 7.01
C ASP A 218 12.17 5.85 7.37
N ALA A 219 11.57 6.47 6.35
CA ALA A 219 10.50 7.46 6.50
C ALA A 219 9.61 7.52 5.26
N LEU A 220 8.30 7.58 5.47
CA LEU A 220 7.30 7.74 4.41
C LEU A 220 6.37 8.93 4.69
N VAL A 221 5.72 9.42 3.63
CA VAL A 221 4.74 10.52 3.73
C VAL A 221 3.34 9.95 3.93
N ASP A 222 2.66 10.40 4.99
CA ASP A 222 1.21 10.24 5.16
C ASP A 222 0.50 11.54 4.76
N LYS A 223 0.02 11.57 3.51
CA LYS A 223 -0.69 12.72 2.93
C LYS A 223 -2.03 12.99 3.62
N ASN A 224 -2.66 11.97 4.21
CA ASN A 224 -3.98 12.13 4.83
C ASN A 224 -3.92 12.99 6.10
N THR A 225 -2.77 13.02 6.76
CA THR A 225 -2.53 13.82 7.96
C THR A 225 -1.44 14.88 7.80
N ASP A 226 -0.93 15.07 6.58
CA ASP A 226 0.19 15.97 6.27
C ASP A 226 1.37 15.74 7.22
N SER A 227 1.84 14.50 7.29
CA SER A 227 2.86 14.07 8.26
C SER A 227 3.85 13.09 7.67
N LEU A 228 5.02 12.96 8.31
CA LEU A 228 5.97 11.88 8.07
C LEU A 228 5.75 10.77 9.07
N ILE A 229 5.80 9.52 8.63
CA ILE A 229 5.95 8.36 9.50
C ILE A 229 7.42 7.96 9.47
N ILE A 230 8.09 8.00 10.62
CA ILE A 230 9.54 7.88 10.72
C ILE A 230 9.88 6.69 11.62
N CYS A 231 10.71 5.79 11.12
CA CYS A 231 11.37 4.80 11.95
C CYS A 231 12.60 5.44 12.59
N ASP A 232 12.51 5.68 13.89
CA ASP A 232 13.53 6.31 14.72
C ASP A 232 14.29 5.22 15.47
N GLN A 233 15.05 4.41 14.72
CA GLN A 233 15.61 3.12 15.14
C GLN A 233 16.47 3.22 16.40
N GLY A 234 17.32 4.25 16.51
CA GLY A 234 18.18 4.46 17.67
C GLY A 234 17.40 4.75 18.96
N ASN A 235 16.14 5.20 18.86
CA ASN A 235 15.22 5.39 19.98
C ASN A 235 14.18 4.27 20.09
N LYS A 236 14.27 3.23 19.25
CA LYS A 236 13.38 2.05 19.23
C LYS A 236 11.90 2.41 19.14
N ARG A 237 11.57 3.36 18.27
CA ARG A 237 10.20 3.87 18.13
C ARG A 237 9.86 4.23 16.68
N VAL A 238 8.56 4.27 16.41
CA VAL A 238 8.00 4.87 15.19
C VAL A 238 7.24 6.13 15.57
N LEU A 239 7.58 7.24 14.91
CA LEU A 239 6.98 8.55 15.12
C LEU A 239 6.04 8.90 13.96
N GLN A 240 4.96 9.61 14.27
CA GLN A 240 4.26 10.46 13.33
C GLN A 240 4.70 11.90 13.59
N TRP A 241 5.29 12.55 12.59
CA TRP A 241 5.82 13.90 12.67
C TRP A 241 5.03 14.82 11.74
N PHE A 242 4.34 15.82 12.29
CA PHE A 242 3.42 16.66 11.52
C PHE A 242 4.15 17.78 10.78
N LEU A 243 3.77 17.99 9.52
CA LEU A 243 4.29 19.05 8.66
C LEU A 243 3.28 20.20 8.69
N SER A 244 3.73 21.39 9.08
CA SER A 244 3.08 22.71 8.88
C SER A 244 1.65 22.99 9.41
N ARG A 245 0.83 22.02 9.83
CA ARG A 245 -0.59 22.24 10.19
C ARG A 245 -1.00 21.80 11.59
N SER A 246 -0.09 21.27 12.39
CA SER A 246 -0.39 20.72 13.72
C SER A 246 0.14 21.60 14.84
N THR A 247 -0.63 21.72 15.92
CA THR A 247 -0.16 22.27 17.20
C THR A 247 0.78 21.31 17.94
N THR A 248 0.78 20.04 17.53
CA THR A 248 1.63 18.97 18.06
C THR A 248 2.71 18.66 17.03
N LEU A 249 3.98 18.72 17.42
CA LEU A 249 5.11 18.46 16.53
C LEU A 249 5.16 16.99 16.07
N ALA A 250 5.07 16.06 17.03
CA ALA A 250 5.14 14.64 16.77
C ALA A 250 4.43 13.83 17.85
N THR A 251 4.00 12.63 17.49
CA THR A 251 3.43 11.62 18.41
C THR A 251 4.14 10.29 18.21
N VAL A 252 4.35 9.56 19.30
CA VAL A 252 4.85 8.18 19.23
C VAL A 252 3.70 7.27 18.80
N LEU A 253 3.83 6.65 17.64
CA LEU A 253 2.88 5.64 17.18
C LEU A 253 3.15 4.30 17.84
N ARG A 254 4.44 3.95 17.97
CA ARG A 254 4.92 2.70 18.58
C ARG A 254 6.25 2.91 19.28
N ASP A 255 6.42 2.24 20.40
CA ASP A 255 7.65 2.13 21.17
C ASP A 255 8.06 0.65 21.30
N ASP A 256 9.23 0.43 21.91
CA ASP A 256 9.84 -0.90 22.10
C ASP A 256 9.91 -1.73 20.81
N ILE A 257 10.25 -1.08 19.70
CA ILE A 257 10.35 -1.71 18.38
C ILE A 257 11.71 -1.41 17.75
N HIS A 258 12.44 -2.43 17.31
CA HIS A 258 13.67 -2.23 16.53
C HIS A 258 13.29 -2.09 15.06
N CYS A 259 12.53 -1.03 14.76
CA CYS A 259 12.03 -0.80 13.43
C CYS A 259 13.21 -0.63 12.46
N PHE A 260 13.04 -1.07 11.21
CA PHE A 260 14.01 -0.78 10.16
C PHE A 260 13.33 -0.17 8.92
N GLY A 261 12.42 -0.91 8.30
CA GLY A 261 11.68 -0.51 7.11
C GLY A 261 10.21 -0.26 7.41
N LEU A 262 9.61 0.64 6.65
CA LEU A 262 8.23 1.06 6.73
C LEU A 262 7.54 0.93 5.37
N ALA A 263 6.28 0.53 5.37
CA ALA A 263 5.39 0.76 4.24
C ALA A 263 3.97 1.03 4.73
N MET A 264 3.19 1.71 3.92
CA MET A 264 1.80 2.00 4.23
C MET A 264 0.91 1.69 3.03
N ASP A 265 -0.20 0.99 3.27
CA ASP A 265 -1.18 0.71 2.22
C ASP A 265 -2.24 1.83 2.10
N TYR A 266 -3.11 1.72 1.10
CA TYR A 266 -4.19 2.70 0.86
C TYR A 266 -5.27 2.75 1.94
N GLN A 267 -5.33 1.73 2.80
CA GLN A 267 -6.26 1.68 3.92
C GLN A 267 -5.63 2.28 5.20
N ARG A 268 -4.37 2.77 5.10
CA ARG A 268 -3.52 3.29 6.18
C ARG A 268 -3.17 2.23 7.23
N TYR A 269 -3.00 0.98 6.81
CA TYR A 269 -2.21 0.04 7.61
C TYR A 269 -0.73 0.37 7.44
N LEU A 270 -0.06 0.62 8.56
CA LEU A 270 1.38 0.75 8.62
C LEU A 270 1.99 -0.64 8.88
N TYR A 271 2.95 -0.99 8.05
CA TYR A 271 3.76 -2.20 8.11
C TYR A 271 5.15 -1.83 8.59
N ILE A 272 5.66 -2.54 9.59
CA ILE A 272 6.98 -2.31 10.18
C ILE A 272 7.72 -3.63 10.28
N SER A 273 8.95 -3.68 9.77
CA SER A 273 9.90 -4.75 10.06
C SER A 273 10.61 -4.48 11.38
N ASP A 274 10.70 -5.51 12.23
CA ASP A 274 11.53 -5.50 13.43
C ASP A 274 12.75 -6.39 13.20
N GLU A 275 13.93 -5.78 13.13
CA GLU A 275 15.18 -6.47 12.76
C GLU A 275 15.67 -7.44 13.83
N ILE A 276 15.23 -7.29 15.08
CA ILE A 276 15.65 -8.11 16.22
C ILE A 276 14.63 -9.19 16.55
N ARG A 277 13.34 -8.94 16.28
CA ARG A 277 12.26 -9.92 16.50
C ARG A 277 12.02 -10.83 15.29
N ASP A 278 12.74 -10.62 14.18
CA ASP A 278 12.64 -11.41 12.95
C ASP A 278 11.19 -11.51 12.43
N GLU A 279 10.51 -10.38 12.42
CA GLU A 279 9.09 -10.33 12.07
C GLU A 279 8.71 -9.01 11.39
N VAL A 280 7.60 -9.06 10.65
CA VAL A 280 6.91 -7.88 10.15
C VAL A 280 5.52 -7.87 10.75
N ARG A 281 5.13 -6.72 11.30
CA ARG A 281 3.79 -6.49 11.85
C ARG A 281 3.10 -5.36 11.12
N ARG A 282 1.77 -5.45 11.03
CA ARG A 282 0.92 -4.35 10.56
C ARG A 282 -0.08 -3.91 11.61
N TYR A 283 -0.50 -2.66 11.54
CA TYR A 283 -1.60 -2.11 12.33
C TYR A 283 -2.16 -0.87 11.62
N ARG A 284 -3.42 -0.55 11.88
CA ARG A 284 -4.00 0.69 11.37
C ARG A 284 -3.62 1.84 12.29
N ILE A 285 -3.16 2.96 11.73
CA ILE A 285 -2.80 4.13 12.54
C ILE A 285 -4.04 4.61 13.32
N GLY A 286 -3.90 4.74 14.64
CA GLY A 286 -4.98 5.09 15.58
C GLY A 286 -5.66 3.88 16.24
N GLU A 287 -5.40 2.65 15.77
CA GLU A 287 -5.89 1.42 16.38
C GLU A 287 -4.79 0.73 17.22
N LYS A 288 -5.20 0.00 18.26
CA LYS A 288 -4.29 -0.76 19.11
C LYS A 288 -3.98 -2.16 18.59
N SER A 289 -4.80 -2.68 17.68
CA SER A 289 -4.66 -4.05 17.18
C SER A 289 -3.43 -4.18 16.30
N VAL A 290 -2.61 -5.19 16.56
CA VAL A 290 -1.37 -5.45 15.83
C VAL A 290 -1.38 -6.87 15.30
N ILE A 291 -1.16 -7.02 14.01
CA ILE A 291 -1.24 -8.29 13.29
C ILE A 291 0.17 -8.65 12.82
N LEU A 292 0.61 -9.87 13.13
CA LEU A 292 1.82 -10.47 12.54
C LEU A 292 1.53 -10.82 11.08
N VAL A 293 2.39 -10.39 10.15
CA VAL A 293 2.18 -10.63 8.71
C VAL A 293 3.30 -11.43 8.05
N ALA A 294 4.51 -11.43 8.62
CA ALA A 294 5.63 -12.25 8.15
C ALA A 294 6.56 -12.59 9.32
N GLY A 295 7.22 -13.74 9.27
CA GLY A 295 8.12 -14.20 10.33
C GLY A 295 7.39 -14.62 11.61
N GLY A 296 7.97 -14.32 12.77
CA GLY A 296 7.38 -14.58 14.09
C GLY A 296 7.64 -15.98 14.66
N PHE A 297 8.48 -16.77 13.99
CA PHE A 297 8.96 -18.09 14.45
C PHE A 297 10.46 -18.07 14.80
N GLY A 298 10.95 -16.89 15.19
CA GLY A 298 12.35 -16.61 15.48
C GLY A 298 13.26 -16.62 14.25
N GLU A 299 14.53 -16.33 14.49
CA GLU A 299 15.59 -16.34 13.48
C GLU A 299 15.67 -17.71 12.77
N GLY A 300 15.69 -17.71 11.44
CA GLY A 300 16.00 -18.93 10.68
C GLY A 300 15.64 -18.88 9.21
N ARG A 301 15.92 -19.99 8.50
CA ARG A 301 15.73 -20.13 7.04
C ARG A 301 14.41 -20.78 6.64
N GLY A 302 13.59 -21.20 7.60
CA GLY A 302 12.27 -21.76 7.34
C GLY A 302 11.38 -20.78 6.57
N LEU A 303 10.30 -21.27 5.94
CA LEU A 303 9.37 -20.40 5.20
C LEU A 303 8.50 -19.53 6.13
N GLN A 304 8.49 -19.83 7.43
CA GLN A 304 7.78 -19.05 8.45
C GLN A 304 8.75 -18.17 9.27
N GLN A 305 10.06 -18.23 8.96
CA GLN A 305 11.12 -17.54 9.68
C GLN A 305 11.76 -16.46 8.81
N LEU A 306 12.26 -15.44 9.47
CA LEU A 306 13.09 -14.38 8.89
C LEU A 306 14.42 -14.35 9.66
N ASN A 307 15.40 -13.61 9.16
CA ASN A 307 16.65 -13.30 9.83
C ASN A 307 17.07 -11.87 9.48
N CYS A 308 16.90 -10.96 10.43
CA CYS A 308 17.15 -9.53 10.28
C CYS A 308 16.41 -8.94 9.05
N PRO A 309 15.06 -8.97 9.07
CA PRO A 309 14.25 -8.34 8.03
C PRO A 309 14.43 -6.82 8.07
N THR A 310 14.76 -6.20 6.94
CA THR A 310 15.05 -4.76 6.89
C THR A 310 14.01 -3.99 6.11
N TYR A 311 14.10 -3.93 4.78
CA TYR A 311 13.15 -3.20 3.95
C TYR A 311 11.96 -4.07 3.58
N LEU A 312 10.83 -3.40 3.30
CA LEU A 312 9.61 -4.07 2.88
C LEU A 312 8.83 -3.23 1.87
N PHE A 313 8.04 -3.91 1.04
CA PHE A 313 7.12 -3.30 0.08
C PHE A 313 5.77 -3.98 0.22
N VAL A 314 4.68 -3.21 0.09
CA VAL A 314 3.31 -3.73 0.15
C VAL A 314 2.61 -3.39 -1.15
N ASP A 315 2.15 -4.42 -1.86
CA ASP A 315 1.42 -4.23 -3.12
C ASP A 315 -0.07 -3.92 -2.90
N GLN A 316 -0.77 -3.61 -3.99
CA GLN A 316 -2.21 -3.30 -3.98
C GLN A 316 -3.10 -4.45 -3.45
N HIS A 317 -2.59 -5.69 -3.44
CA HIS A 317 -3.26 -6.86 -2.88
C HIS A 317 -2.88 -7.09 -1.41
N GLN A 318 -2.21 -6.13 -0.77
CA GLN A 318 -1.68 -6.24 0.60
C GLN A 318 -0.71 -7.41 0.79
N THR A 319 -0.05 -7.83 -0.29
CA THR A 319 1.07 -8.78 -0.24
C THR A 319 2.30 -8.06 0.27
N VAL A 320 2.94 -8.62 1.28
CA VAL A 320 4.13 -8.03 1.90
C VAL A 320 5.37 -8.70 1.34
N TYR A 321 6.24 -7.93 0.70
CA TYR A 321 7.56 -8.35 0.26
C TYR A 321 8.57 -7.87 1.30
N VAL A 322 9.46 -8.75 1.74
CA VAL A 322 10.40 -8.50 2.83
C VAL A 322 11.79 -8.90 2.37
N SER A 323 12.74 -7.99 2.57
CA SER A 323 14.16 -8.29 2.44
C SER A 323 14.64 -8.98 3.70
N ASP A 324 14.76 -10.30 3.59
CA ASP A 324 15.22 -11.21 4.63
C ASP A 324 16.75 -11.28 4.59
N SER A 325 17.36 -10.19 5.09
CA SER A 325 18.68 -9.75 4.65
C SER A 325 19.80 -10.74 4.98
N LEU A 326 19.81 -11.29 6.20
CA LEU A 326 20.85 -12.24 6.63
C LEU A 326 20.60 -13.67 6.15
N ASN A 327 19.41 -13.96 5.63
CA ASN A 327 19.15 -15.16 4.82
C ASN A 327 19.42 -14.96 3.32
N HIS A 328 19.84 -13.74 2.92
CA HIS A 328 20.24 -13.40 1.56
C HIS A 328 19.16 -13.70 0.52
N ARG A 329 17.91 -13.39 0.87
CA ARG A 329 16.73 -13.63 0.03
C ARG A 329 15.72 -12.51 0.17
N VAL A 330 14.82 -12.45 -0.80
CA VAL A 330 13.58 -11.69 -0.68
C VAL A 330 12.43 -12.69 -0.65
N MET A 331 11.52 -12.49 0.29
CA MET A 331 10.34 -13.33 0.46
C MET A 331 9.07 -12.50 0.38
N LYS A 332 7.95 -13.14 0.01
CA LYS A 332 6.63 -12.51 0.04
C LYS A 332 5.62 -13.30 0.87
N TRP A 333 4.70 -12.60 1.51
CA TRP A 333 3.55 -13.15 2.23
C TRP A 333 2.27 -12.55 1.69
N ASN A 334 1.39 -13.41 1.17
CA ASN A 334 0.03 -13.01 0.83
C ASN A 334 -0.77 -12.77 2.13
N THR A 335 -1.81 -11.96 2.07
CA THR A 335 -2.67 -11.70 3.24
C THR A 335 -3.19 -13.01 3.85
N GLY A 336 -2.97 -13.19 5.16
CA GLY A 336 -3.40 -14.39 5.91
C GLY A 336 -2.53 -15.63 5.71
N ALA A 337 -1.45 -15.56 4.94
CA ALA A 337 -0.54 -16.69 4.73
C ALA A 337 0.22 -17.05 6.03
N LYS A 338 0.37 -18.35 6.29
CA LYS A 338 1.15 -18.86 7.44
C LYS A 338 2.64 -18.99 7.13
N GLU A 339 2.99 -19.09 5.86
CA GLU A 339 4.35 -19.22 5.36
C GLU A 339 4.57 -18.31 4.16
N GLY A 340 5.81 -17.90 3.95
CA GLY A 340 6.21 -17.04 2.86
C GLY A 340 6.69 -17.82 1.65
N ILE A 341 6.83 -17.09 0.54
CA ILE A 341 7.32 -17.60 -0.73
C ILE A 341 8.63 -16.89 -1.06
N ILE A 342 9.69 -17.64 -1.31
CA ILE A 342 10.96 -17.06 -1.78
C ILE A 342 10.76 -16.56 -3.20
N VAL A 343 10.99 -15.26 -3.43
CA VAL A 343 10.86 -14.64 -4.76
C VAL A 343 12.21 -14.37 -5.42
N ALA A 344 13.28 -14.24 -4.62
CA ALA A 344 14.64 -14.03 -5.13
C ALA A 344 15.70 -14.53 -4.14
N GLY A 345 16.82 -15.06 -4.64
CA GLY A 345 17.99 -15.47 -3.86
C GLY A 345 17.76 -16.66 -2.91
N GLY A 346 18.56 -16.71 -1.84
CA GLY A 346 18.38 -17.62 -0.72
C GLY A 346 19.02 -19.00 -0.80
N ARG A 347 19.82 -19.28 -1.85
CA ARG A 347 20.53 -20.58 -1.94
C ARG A 347 21.95 -20.45 -1.40
N ASN A 348 22.73 -19.51 -1.93
CA ASN A 348 24.12 -19.24 -1.56
C ASN A 348 24.41 -17.74 -1.51
N VAL A 349 25.60 -17.39 -1.02
CA VAL A 349 26.13 -16.01 -1.06
C VAL A 349 27.15 -15.92 -2.19
N SER A 350 26.80 -15.24 -3.28
CA SER A 350 27.72 -14.98 -4.39
C SER A 350 27.24 -13.82 -5.26
N ASN A 351 28.05 -13.44 -6.25
CA ASN A 351 27.69 -12.45 -7.26
C ASN A 351 26.90 -13.05 -8.44
N ALA A 352 26.56 -14.34 -8.41
CA ALA A 352 25.76 -14.97 -9.45
C ALA A 352 24.38 -14.29 -9.55
N ARG A 353 23.77 -14.29 -10.73
CA ARG A 353 22.46 -13.64 -10.94
C ARG A 353 21.29 -14.37 -10.28
N ALA A 354 21.51 -15.61 -9.84
CA ALA A 354 20.55 -16.40 -9.09
C ALA A 354 20.67 -16.23 -7.56
N GLU A 355 21.66 -15.46 -7.10
CA GLU A 355 21.95 -15.26 -5.68
C GLU A 355 21.91 -13.76 -5.32
N LEU A 356 21.75 -13.48 -4.03
CA LEU A 356 21.80 -12.14 -3.46
C LEU A 356 22.82 -12.15 -2.31
N TRP A 357 23.26 -10.96 -1.90
CA TRP A 357 24.12 -10.79 -0.74
C TRP A 357 23.68 -9.57 0.08
N ASP A 358 23.02 -9.86 1.20
CA ASP A 358 22.41 -8.88 2.12
C ASP A 358 21.44 -7.93 1.39
N PRO A 359 20.39 -8.44 0.73
CA PRO A 359 19.44 -7.58 0.02
C PRO A 359 18.75 -6.63 1.00
N LYS A 360 18.55 -5.38 0.56
CA LYS A 360 17.92 -4.32 1.35
C LYS A 360 16.72 -3.76 0.60
N GLY A 361 16.73 -2.52 0.10
CA GLY A 361 15.61 -1.90 -0.60
C GLY A 361 14.93 -2.84 -1.59
N VAL A 362 13.60 -2.91 -1.50
CA VAL A 362 12.75 -3.76 -2.35
C VAL A 362 11.60 -2.92 -2.89
N PHE A 363 11.34 -3.04 -4.18
CA PHE A 363 10.20 -2.42 -4.85
C PHE A 363 9.56 -3.43 -5.78
N VAL A 364 8.24 -3.43 -5.89
CA VAL A 364 7.51 -4.32 -6.81
C VAL A 364 6.66 -3.47 -7.74
N ASP A 365 6.85 -3.62 -9.05
CA ASP A 365 6.03 -2.92 -10.02
C ASP A 365 4.63 -3.54 -10.18
N ALA A 366 3.74 -2.87 -10.92
CA ALA A 366 2.38 -3.34 -11.17
C ALA A 366 2.32 -4.68 -11.93
N SER A 367 3.41 -5.11 -12.57
CA SER A 367 3.53 -6.40 -13.25
C SER A 367 4.06 -7.52 -12.33
N GLY A 368 4.37 -7.20 -11.06
CA GLY A 368 4.91 -8.16 -10.10
C GLY A 368 6.41 -8.42 -10.26
N ILE A 369 7.15 -7.58 -11.00
CA ILE A 369 8.62 -7.67 -11.09
C ILE A 369 9.20 -7.04 -9.83
N VAL A 370 10.09 -7.79 -9.16
CA VAL A 370 10.74 -7.37 -7.92
C VAL A 370 12.09 -6.72 -8.24
N TYR A 371 12.32 -5.49 -7.79
CA TYR A 371 13.57 -4.75 -7.90
C TYR A 371 14.24 -4.72 -6.53
N ILE A 372 15.53 -5.07 -6.49
CA ILE A 372 16.23 -5.34 -5.25
C ILE A 372 17.58 -4.61 -5.24
N ALA A 373 17.85 -3.89 -4.15
CA ALA A 373 19.17 -3.41 -3.80
C ALA A 373 20.00 -4.57 -3.25
N ASP A 374 20.88 -5.13 -4.07
CA ASP A 374 21.76 -6.25 -3.72
C ASP A 374 23.10 -5.69 -3.21
N VAL A 375 23.11 -5.34 -1.91
CA VAL A 375 24.05 -4.39 -1.27
C VAL A 375 25.50 -4.74 -1.52
N TYR A 376 25.91 -5.96 -1.16
CA TYR A 376 27.33 -6.37 -1.21
C TYR A 376 27.75 -6.90 -2.58
N ASN A 377 26.78 -7.09 -3.49
CA ASN A 377 27.07 -7.24 -4.92
C ASN A 377 27.04 -5.90 -5.67
N HIS A 378 26.79 -4.79 -4.96
CA HIS A 378 26.85 -3.42 -5.46
C HIS A 378 26.04 -3.19 -6.74
N ARG A 379 24.82 -3.73 -6.78
CA ARG A 379 23.96 -3.70 -7.97
C ARG A 379 22.48 -3.58 -7.61
N VAL A 380 21.71 -3.03 -8.54
CA VAL A 380 20.26 -3.21 -8.54
C VAL A 380 19.93 -4.34 -9.51
N ILE A 381 19.19 -5.33 -9.03
CA ILE A 381 18.76 -6.49 -9.80
C ILE A 381 17.24 -6.53 -9.86
N ARG A 382 16.68 -6.78 -11.04
CA ARG A 382 15.24 -7.05 -11.20
C ARG A 382 14.97 -8.53 -11.35
N TRP A 383 13.84 -8.99 -10.83
CA TRP A 383 13.47 -10.38 -10.77
C TRP A 383 12.00 -10.56 -11.19
N PRO A 384 11.75 -10.95 -12.45
CA PRO A 384 10.40 -11.24 -12.91
C PRO A 384 9.78 -12.41 -12.14
N GLN A 385 8.47 -12.43 -12.01
CA GLN A 385 7.76 -13.50 -11.31
C GLN A 385 8.10 -14.88 -11.90
N GLY A 386 8.46 -15.82 -11.02
CA GLY A 386 8.81 -17.20 -11.42
C GLY A 386 10.19 -17.36 -12.06
N ALA A 387 10.95 -16.27 -12.26
CA ALA A 387 12.31 -16.37 -12.78
C ALA A 387 13.23 -17.11 -11.81
N LYS A 388 14.19 -17.87 -12.36
CA LYS A 388 15.23 -18.57 -11.55
C LYS A 388 16.44 -17.70 -11.24
N GLN A 389 16.59 -16.58 -11.94
CA GLN A 389 17.68 -15.63 -11.79
C GLN A 389 17.18 -14.24 -12.18
N GLY A 390 17.78 -13.21 -11.58
CA GLY A 390 17.50 -11.82 -11.92
C GLY A 390 18.32 -11.29 -13.09
N THR A 391 18.03 -10.05 -13.47
CA THR A 391 18.78 -9.28 -14.46
C THR A 391 19.28 -8.00 -13.80
N VAL A 392 20.59 -7.75 -13.86
CA VAL A 392 21.19 -6.52 -13.36
C VAL A 392 20.74 -5.35 -14.23
N ILE A 393 20.21 -4.29 -13.61
CA ILE A 393 19.72 -3.11 -14.34
C ILE A 393 20.67 -1.91 -14.23
N VAL A 394 21.33 -1.73 -13.08
CA VAL A 394 22.41 -0.77 -12.84
C VAL A 394 23.41 -1.33 -11.82
N GLY A 395 24.64 -0.85 -11.82
CA GLY A 395 25.71 -1.31 -10.94
C GLY A 395 26.33 -2.65 -11.36
N GLY A 396 26.96 -3.34 -10.41
CA GLY A 396 27.69 -4.59 -10.63
C GLY A 396 29.07 -4.41 -11.27
N ASN A 397 29.60 -3.19 -11.27
CA ASN A 397 30.87 -2.80 -11.89
C ASN A 397 31.93 -2.43 -10.82
N ASP A 398 32.09 -3.30 -9.83
CA ASP A 398 32.89 -3.10 -8.61
C ASP A 398 32.40 -1.96 -7.71
N VAL A 399 32.92 -1.97 -6.48
CA VAL A 399 32.70 -0.88 -5.51
C VAL A 399 33.36 0.41 -6.00
N GLY A 400 32.66 1.54 -5.86
CA GLY A 400 33.21 2.84 -6.26
C GLY A 400 32.20 3.97 -6.21
N ALA A 401 32.59 5.14 -6.70
CA ALA A 401 31.78 6.38 -6.66
C ALA A 401 31.52 6.99 -8.06
N ARG A 402 31.83 6.27 -9.14
CA ARG A 402 31.49 6.70 -10.51
C ARG A 402 29.97 6.59 -10.77
N GLU A 403 29.53 7.08 -11.93
CA GLU A 403 28.11 7.22 -12.33
C GLU A 403 27.31 5.90 -12.40
N ASN A 404 27.96 4.73 -12.31
CA ASN A 404 27.30 3.41 -12.25
C ASN A 404 28.02 2.46 -11.28
N GLN A 405 28.68 3.04 -10.28
CA GLN A 405 29.32 2.31 -9.19
C GLN A 405 28.66 2.73 -7.89
N PHE A 406 28.54 1.76 -7.00
CA PHE A 406 27.90 1.93 -5.71
C PHE A 406 28.86 1.50 -4.60
N ASN A 407 28.63 2.04 -3.41
CA ASN A 407 29.27 1.59 -2.20
C ASN A 407 28.21 1.34 -1.13
N GLU A 408 27.78 0.08 -1.06
CA GLU A 408 26.63 -0.40 -0.27
C GLU A 408 25.33 0.35 -0.59
N LEU A 409 24.79 0.22 -1.82
CA LEU A 409 23.46 0.77 -2.10
C LEU A 409 22.42 0.20 -1.13
N ARG A 410 21.67 1.03 -0.40
CA ARG A 410 20.78 0.58 0.69
C ARG A 410 19.34 0.45 0.23
N ASP A 411 18.83 1.48 -0.41
CA ASP A 411 17.42 1.56 -0.77
C ASP A 411 17.23 2.01 -2.22
N LEU A 412 16.05 1.75 -2.77
CA LEU A 412 15.66 2.13 -4.11
C LEU A 412 14.18 2.47 -4.19
N SER A 413 13.84 3.38 -5.10
CA SER A 413 12.46 3.72 -5.41
C SER A 413 12.37 4.25 -6.84
N PHE A 414 11.15 4.36 -7.35
CA PHE A 414 10.87 4.83 -8.70
C PHE A 414 9.93 6.02 -8.66
N ASP A 415 10.15 7.00 -9.53
CA ASP A 415 9.16 8.06 -9.79
C ASP A 415 8.05 7.56 -10.73
N ARG A 416 6.98 8.34 -10.88
CA ARG A 416 5.85 8.05 -11.79
C ARG A 416 6.25 7.83 -13.26
N HIS A 417 7.44 8.28 -13.66
CA HIS A 417 7.99 8.12 -15.01
C HIS A 417 8.87 6.85 -15.14
N GLY A 418 9.02 6.07 -14.07
CA GLY A 418 9.83 4.86 -14.03
C GLY A 418 11.33 5.13 -13.93
N ASN A 419 11.77 6.36 -13.61
CA ASN A 419 13.18 6.62 -13.33
C ASN A 419 13.54 6.01 -11.98
N LEU A 420 14.69 5.34 -11.92
CA LEU A 420 15.18 4.68 -10.73
C LEU A 420 15.98 5.67 -9.88
N TYR A 421 15.70 5.72 -8.58
CA TYR A 421 16.47 6.43 -7.58
C TYR A 421 17.03 5.44 -6.57
N THR A 422 18.29 5.61 -6.18
CA THR A 422 18.98 4.68 -5.27
C THR A 422 19.78 5.44 -4.22
N VAL A 423 19.77 4.93 -2.99
CA VAL A 423 20.58 5.44 -1.87
C VAL A 423 21.97 4.82 -1.93
N ASP A 424 22.98 5.60 -2.32
CA ASP A 424 24.38 5.19 -2.38
C ASP A 424 25.06 5.55 -1.05
N HIS A 425 24.75 4.75 -0.02
CA HIS A 425 24.96 5.04 1.40
C HIS A 425 26.39 5.47 1.75
N ARG A 426 27.42 4.68 1.40
CA ARG A 426 28.81 5.03 1.75
C ARG A 426 29.41 6.13 0.88
N ASN A 427 28.78 6.44 -0.25
CA ASN A 427 29.14 7.60 -1.07
C ASN A 427 28.33 8.85 -0.71
N HIS A 428 27.44 8.77 0.29
CA HIS A 428 26.71 9.91 0.85
C HIS A 428 25.88 10.69 -0.19
N ARG A 429 25.19 9.95 -1.05
CA ARG A 429 24.44 10.54 -2.16
C ARG A 429 23.24 9.70 -2.55
N ILE A 430 22.32 10.33 -3.28
CA ILE A 430 21.26 9.67 -4.03
C ILE A 430 21.61 9.74 -5.52
N GLN A 431 21.57 8.60 -6.20
CA GLN A 431 21.74 8.53 -7.65
C GLN A 431 20.40 8.29 -8.35
N ARG A 432 20.19 8.95 -9.48
CA ARG A 432 19.03 8.75 -10.37
C ARG A 432 19.51 8.20 -11.71
N PHE A 433 18.77 7.22 -12.23
CA PHE A 433 18.97 6.62 -13.55
C PHE A 433 17.68 6.77 -14.36
N SER A 434 17.80 7.38 -15.53
CA SER A 434 16.63 7.65 -16.38
C SER A 434 16.17 6.38 -17.10
N LEU A 435 14.87 6.16 -17.19
CA LEU A 435 14.30 5.14 -18.05
C LEU A 435 14.59 5.49 -19.53
N LYS A 436 14.93 4.50 -20.36
CA LYS A 436 15.27 4.68 -21.78
C LYS A 436 14.09 4.53 -22.72
#